data_AF-A0A699RSK1-F1
#
_entry.id   AF-A0A699RSK1-F1
#
_cell.length_a   1.000
_cell.length_b   1.000
_cell.length_c   1.000
_cell.angle_alpha   90.00
_cell.angle_beta   90.00
_cell.angle_gamma   90.00
#
_symmetry.space_group_name_H-M   'P 1'
#
loop_
_entity.id
_entity.type
_entity.pdbx_description
1 polymer ?
#
loop_
_entity_poly.entity_id
_entity_poly.type
_entity_poly.pdbx_seq_one_letter_code
_entity_poly.pdbx_strand_id
1 'polypeptide(L)'
;VNATEIRIARIFNTYGPRMNIDDGRVVSNFIAQAIRNEPLTVQSPGTQTRSFCYVSDMVDGLIRLMEGSNTGPINIGNPGEFTMIELAETVKELINPSVEI
;
A
#
# COMPACT_ATOMS: atom_id res chain seq x y z
N VAL A 1 -29.89 24.68 -12.92
CA VAL A 1 -28.53 24.35 -12.42
C VAL A 1 -28.21 22.97 -12.94
N ASN A 2 -27.25 22.81 -13.85
CA ASN A 2 -26.80 21.47 -14.22
C ASN A 2 -26.02 20.92 -13.02
N ALA A 3 -26.47 19.80 -12.45
CA ALA A 3 -25.77 19.16 -11.35
C ALA A 3 -24.45 18.59 -11.89
N THR A 4 -23.32 19.03 -11.34
CA THR A 4 -22.01 18.46 -11.67
C THR A 4 -22.02 16.99 -11.28
N GLU A 5 -21.71 16.11 -12.24
CA GLU A 5 -21.48 14.71 -11.93
C GLU A 5 -20.19 14.55 -11.13
N ILE A 6 -20.27 13.83 -10.02
CA ILE A 6 -19.13 13.56 -9.13
C ILE A 6 -18.95 12.07 -8.91
N ARG A 7 -17.74 11.68 -8.52
CA ARG A 7 -17.39 10.34 -8.03
C ARG A 7 -16.51 10.50 -6.80
N ILE A 8 -16.69 9.66 -5.79
CA ILE A 8 -15.97 9.77 -4.50
C ILE A 8 -15.24 8.44 -4.22
N ALA A 9 -13.92 8.43 -4.41
CA ALA A 9 -13.08 7.30 -4.05
C ALA A 9 -12.50 7.45 -2.64
N ARG A 10 -12.60 6.40 -1.83
CA ARG A 10 -11.90 6.24 -0.54
C ARG A 10 -10.74 5.28 -0.75
N ILE A 11 -9.58 5.86 -1.03
CA ILE A 11 -8.35 5.14 -1.40
C ILE A 11 -7.71 4.55 -0.14
N PHE A 12 -7.50 3.23 -0.13
CA PHE A 12 -6.73 2.54 0.89
C PHE A 12 -5.22 2.64 0.62
N ASN A 13 -4.39 2.16 1.56
CA ASN A 13 -2.94 2.15 1.42
C ASN A 13 -2.53 1.54 0.08
N THR A 14 -1.90 2.36 -0.76
CA THR A 14 -1.51 1.98 -2.12
C THR A 14 0.00 1.99 -2.24
N TYR A 15 0.57 0.97 -2.89
CA TYR A 15 2.00 0.85 -3.14
C TYR A 15 2.32 0.48 -4.58
N GLY A 16 3.54 0.76 -5.03
CA GLY A 16 4.03 0.38 -6.35
C GLY A 16 5.17 1.25 -6.88
N PRO A 17 5.60 1.02 -8.12
CA PRO A 17 6.65 1.81 -8.76
C PRO A 17 6.36 3.32 -8.72
N ARG A 18 7.42 4.13 -8.71
CA ARG A 18 7.39 5.61 -8.65
C ARG A 18 6.94 6.21 -7.31
N MET A 19 6.69 5.40 -6.28
CA MET A 19 6.66 5.91 -4.92
C MET A 19 8.01 6.54 -4.57
N ASN A 20 7.97 7.65 -3.82
CA ASN A 20 9.18 8.18 -3.23
C ASN A 20 9.69 7.17 -2.18
N ILE A 21 10.95 6.76 -2.30
CA ILE A 21 11.58 5.77 -1.43
C ILE A 21 11.64 6.24 0.04
N ASP A 22 11.61 7.56 0.28
CA ASP A 22 11.65 8.19 1.60
C ASP A 22 10.33 8.87 1.99
N ASP A 23 9.19 8.37 1.50
CA ASP A 23 7.88 8.96 1.82
C ASP A 23 7.34 8.65 3.23
N GLY A 24 8.07 7.84 4.01
CA GLY A 24 7.74 7.49 5.39
C GLY A 24 6.68 6.40 5.57
N ARG A 25 6.16 5.81 4.48
CA ARG A 25 5.23 4.67 4.56
C ARG A 25 5.99 3.37 4.79
N VAL A 26 5.32 2.37 5.36
CA VAL A 26 5.99 1.14 5.80
C VAL A 26 6.59 0.32 4.66
N VAL A 27 5.91 0.20 3.52
CA VAL A 27 6.41 -0.56 2.36
C VAL A 27 7.68 0.08 1.79
N SER A 28 7.65 1.40 1.55
CA SER A 28 8.80 2.16 1.06
C SER A 28 9.94 2.15 2.08
N ASN A 29 9.66 2.35 3.36
CA ASN A 29 10.68 2.31 4.42
C ASN A 29 11.37 0.96 4.50
N PHE A 30 10.64 -0.16 4.50
CA PHE A 30 11.27 -1.49 4.56
C PHE A 30 12.10 -1.77 3.31
N ILE A 31 11.60 -1.42 2.13
CA ILE A 31 12.38 -1.54 0.88
C ILE A 31 13.66 -0.67 0.96
N ALA A 32 13.54 0.57 1.44
CA ALA A 32 14.66 1.48 1.61
C ALA A 32 15.71 0.93 2.58
N GLN A 33 15.27 0.45 3.74
CA GLN A 33 16.13 -0.16 4.77
C GLN A 33 16.85 -1.40 4.22
N ALA A 34 16.14 -2.31 3.55
CA ALA A 34 16.74 -3.50 2.95
C ALA A 34 17.82 -3.15 1.90
N ILE A 35 17.55 -2.17 1.04
CA ILE A 35 18.51 -1.69 0.02
C ILE A 35 19.73 -1.01 0.66
N ARG A 36 19.51 -0.27 1.76
CA ARG A 36 20.57 0.43 2.50
C ARG A 36 21.32 -0.47 3.49
N ASN A 37 20.93 -1.75 3.60
CA ASN A 37 21.45 -2.70 4.58
C ASN A 37 21.26 -2.18 6.03
N GLU A 38 20.13 -1.54 6.29
CA GLU A 38 19.68 -1.08 7.60
C GLU A 38 18.63 -2.06 8.16
N PRO A 39 18.57 -2.30 9.48
CA PRO A 39 17.55 -3.18 10.07
C PRO A 39 16.12 -2.74 9.75
N LEU A 40 15.24 -3.69 9.43
CA LEU A 40 13.82 -3.43 9.14
C LEU A 40 13.08 -3.08 10.43
N THR A 41 12.56 -1.85 10.54
CA THR A 41 12.00 -1.39 11.82
C THR A 41 10.59 -1.94 12.09
N VAL A 42 10.50 -3.09 12.76
CA VAL A 42 9.22 -3.68 13.22
C VAL A 42 9.03 -3.44 14.71
N GLN A 43 7.93 -2.80 15.09
CA GLN A 43 7.54 -2.72 16.50
C GLN A 43 7.09 -4.09 17.00
N SER A 44 7.79 -4.64 18.00
CA SER A 44 7.41 -5.90 18.64
C SER A 44 5.99 -5.81 19.23
N PRO A 45 5.12 -6.82 19.01
CA PRO A 45 5.40 -8.14 18.40
C PRO A 45 5.19 -8.22 16.88
N GLY A 46 4.94 -7.10 16.18
CA GLY A 46 4.75 -7.09 14.72
C GLY A 46 3.40 -7.61 14.23
N THR A 47 2.44 -7.84 15.14
CA THR A 47 1.13 -8.47 14.85
C THR A 47 0.06 -7.51 14.34
N GLN A 48 0.34 -6.21 14.29
CA GLN A 48 -0.58 -5.23 13.73
C GLN A 48 -0.76 -5.48 12.24
N THR A 49 -2.01 -5.58 11.79
CA THR A 49 -2.33 -5.89 10.40
C THR A 49 -2.60 -4.62 9.59
N ARG A 50 -2.28 -4.67 8.30
CA ARG A 50 -2.70 -3.69 7.31
C ARG A 50 -2.98 -4.39 5.99
N SER A 51 -3.83 -3.78 5.16
CA SER A 51 -3.96 -4.17 3.77
C SER A 51 -3.26 -3.17 2.86
N PHE A 52 -2.75 -3.66 1.73
CA PHE A 52 -2.06 -2.85 0.73
C PHE A 52 -2.56 -3.20 -0.67
N CYS A 53 -2.98 -2.16 -1.40
CA CYS A 53 -3.44 -2.25 -2.78
C CYS A 53 -2.29 -1.92 -3.73
N TYR A 54 -2.05 -2.78 -4.72
CA TYR A 54 -1.03 -2.48 -5.72
C TYR A 54 -1.52 -1.39 -6.68
N VAL A 55 -0.61 -0.54 -7.16
CA VAL A 55 -0.96 0.68 -7.92
C VAL A 55 -1.78 0.39 -9.18
N SER A 56 -1.57 -0.73 -9.87
CA SER A 56 -2.37 -1.08 -11.04
C SER A 56 -3.84 -1.34 -10.70
N ASP A 57 -4.09 -2.02 -9.57
CA ASP A 57 -5.46 -2.33 -9.12
C ASP A 57 -6.19 -1.07 -8.66
N MET A 58 -5.45 -0.15 -8.02
CA MET A 58 -5.99 1.16 -7.64
C MET A 58 -6.40 1.97 -8.87
N VAL A 59 -5.56 2.01 -9.90
CA VAL A 59 -5.86 2.72 -11.15
C VAL A 59 -7.08 2.10 -11.84
N ASP A 60 -7.14 0.78 -11.94
CA ASP A 60 -8.32 0.07 -12.50
C ASP A 60 -9.60 0.42 -11.72
N GLY A 61 -9.55 0.38 -10.39
CA GLY A 61 -10.68 0.75 -9.54
C GLY A 61 -11.16 2.19 -9.75
N LEU A 62 -10.23 3.15 -9.91
CA LEU A 62 -10.57 4.55 -10.16
C LEU A 62 -11.22 4.75 -11.53
N ILE A 63 -10.71 4.09 -12.57
CA ILE A 63 -11.28 4.14 -13.93
C ILE A 63 -12.70 3.57 -13.92
N ARG A 64 -12.89 2.40 -13.32
CA ARG A 64 -14.21 1.75 -13.23
C ARG A 64 -15.22 2.55 -12.40
N LEU A 65 -14.78 3.22 -11.34
CA LEU A 65 -15.63 4.14 -10.58
C LEU A 65 -16.03 5.34 -11.44
N MET A 66 -15.11 5.89 -12.23
CA MET A 66 -15.38 7.01 -13.12
C MET A 66 -16.41 6.66 -14.21
N GLU A 67 -16.25 5.50 -14.84
CA GLU A 67 -17.16 4.99 -15.87
C GLU A 67 -18.52 4.54 -15.32
N GLY A 68 -18.59 4.24 -14.02
CA GLY A 68 -19.82 3.84 -13.34
C GLY A 68 -20.76 5.01 -13.07
N SER A 69 -21.97 4.68 -12.60
CA SER A 69 -23.02 5.65 -12.23
C SER A 69 -23.09 5.96 -10.74
N ASN A 70 -22.21 5.37 -9.91
CA ASN A 70 -22.25 5.54 -8.47
C ASN A 70 -21.68 6.90 -8.06
N THR A 71 -22.51 7.73 -7.42
CA THR A 71 -22.15 9.08 -6.96
C THR A 71 -21.77 9.12 -5.47
N GLY A 72 -21.97 8.02 -4.74
CA GLY A 72 -21.61 7.89 -3.33
C GLY A 72 -20.14 7.50 -3.12
N PRO A 73 -19.66 7.56 -1.86
CA PRO A 73 -18.31 7.13 -1.52
C PRO A 73 -18.10 5.61 -1.70
N ILE A 74 -17.04 5.24 -2.41
CA ILE A 74 -16.65 3.85 -2.65
C ILE A 74 -15.23 3.59 -2.14
N ASN A 75 -15.08 2.55 -1.32
CA ASN A 75 -13.77 2.07 -0.88
C ASN A 75 -13.08 1.36 -2.03
N ILE A 76 -11.83 1.73 -2.33
CA ILE A 76 -10.98 1.05 -3.30
C ILE A 76 -9.73 0.60 -2.55
N GLY A 77 -9.44 -0.70 -2.59
CA GLY A 77 -8.35 -1.29 -1.84
C GLY A 77 -8.29 -2.80 -2.03
N ASN A 78 -7.36 -3.43 -1.32
CA ASN A 78 -7.25 -4.88 -1.23
C ASN A 78 -7.80 -5.32 0.15
N PRO A 79 -8.70 -6.32 0.22
CA PRO A 79 -9.18 -6.84 1.51
C PRO A 79 -8.17 -7.75 2.22
N GLY A 80 -7.12 -8.20 1.53
CA GLY A 80 -6.08 -9.04 2.10
C GLY A 80 -5.25 -8.25 3.12
N GLU A 81 -5.39 -8.63 4.38
CA GLU A 81 -4.58 -8.12 5.48
C GLU A 81 -3.41 -9.07 5.77
N PHE A 82 -2.29 -8.48 6.16
CA PHE A 82 -1.14 -9.20 6.71
C PHE A 82 -0.47 -8.36 7.80
N THR A 83 0.25 -9.05 8.68
CA THR A 83 0.98 -8.49 9.82
C THR A 83 2.23 -7.74 9.36
N MET A 84 2.74 -6.83 10.19
CA MET A 84 3.98 -6.12 9.86
C MET A 84 5.20 -7.04 9.83
N ILE A 85 5.19 -8.12 10.62
CA ILE A 85 6.25 -9.12 10.56
C ILE A 85 6.22 -9.91 9.24
N GLU A 86 5.04 -10.29 8.74
CA GLU A 86 4.91 -10.92 7.41
C GLU A 86 5.40 -10.01 6.30
N LEU A 87 5.09 -8.70 6.38
CA LEU A 87 5.61 -7.71 5.42
C LEU A 87 7.14 -7.60 5.47
N ALA A 88 7.72 -7.52 6.67
CA ALA A 88 9.16 -7.41 6.84
C ALA A 88 9.90 -8.66 6.33
N GLU A 89 9.39 -9.85 6.65
CA GLU A 89 9.95 -11.12 6.15
C GLU A 89 9.88 -11.21 4.62
N THR A 90 8.76 -10.78 4.02
CA THR A 90 8.61 -10.72 2.55
C THR A 90 9.65 -9.80 1.92
N VAL A 91 9.89 -8.63 2.52
CA VAL A 91 10.91 -7.67 2.03
C VAL A 91 12.32 -8.23 2.18
N LYS A 92 12.65 -8.81 3.34
CA LYS A 92 13.93 -9.48 3.59
C LYS A 92 14.19 -10.57 2.56
N GLU A 93 13.22 -11.46 2.31
CA GLU A 93 13.34 -12.55 1.33
C GLU A 93 13.61 -12.02 -0.09
N LEU A 94 12.84 -11.02 -0.53
CA LEU A 94 12.89 -10.54 -1.91
C LEU A 94 14.06 -9.59 -2.22
N ILE A 95 14.59 -8.88 -1.21
CA ILE A 95 15.55 -7.78 -1.44
C ILE A 95 16.91 -8.07 -0.81
N ASN A 96 16.96 -8.47 0.46
CA ASN A 96 18.22 -8.68 1.17
C ASN A 96 18.04 -9.73 2.28
N PRO A 97 18.25 -11.04 1.99
CA PRO A 97 18.03 -12.10 2.98
C PRO A 97 18.91 -11.99 4.23
N SER A 98 20.01 -11.25 4.18
CA SER A 98 20.89 -11.00 5.33
C SER A 98 20.47 -9.83 6.21
N VAL A 99 19.50 -8.99 5.81
CA VAL A 99 19.07 -7.84 6.62
C VAL A 99 18.40 -8.30 7.91
N GLU A 100 18.68 -7.65 9.03
CA GLU A 100 17.99 -7.91 10.29
C GLU A 100 16.60 -7.28 10.29
N ILE A 101 15.69 -7.87 11.06
CA ILE A 101 14.35 -7.33 11.38
C ILE A 101 14.35 -6.99 12.86
#